data_AF-A0A0F9E5C0-F1
#
_entry.id   AF-A0A0F9E5C0-F1
#
_cell.length_a   1.000
_cell.length_b   1.000
_cell.length_c   1.000
_cell.angle_alpha   90.00
_cell.angle_beta   90.00
_cell.angle_gamma   90.00
#
_symmetry.space_group_name_H-M   'P 1'
#
loop_
_entity.id
_entity.type
_entity.pdbx_description
1 polymer ?
#
loop_
_entity_poly.entity_id
_entity_poly.type
_entity_poly.pdbx_seq_one_letter_code
_entity_poly.pdbx_strand_id
1 'polypeptide(L)'
;MKNTAKNIIRRSIALPNELVEELRTIAPPELRDNFNRLVTFILIDFTRRQKKYQFETAMAEMANDPAIREVCSVLSREFTEAENDGL
;
A
#
# COMPACT_ATOMS: atom_id res chain seq x y z
N MET A 1 30.60 12.28 -0.76
CA MET A 1 29.19 11.88 -0.55
C MET A 1 28.33 12.73 -1.48
N LYS A 2 27.75 12.13 -2.54
CA LYS A 2 26.88 12.88 -3.46
C LYS A 2 25.60 13.24 -2.71
N ASN A 3 25.34 14.53 -2.54
CA ASN A 3 24.06 15.04 -2.08
C ASN A 3 23.01 14.62 -3.14
N THR A 4 22.32 13.51 -2.91
CA THR A 4 21.09 13.16 -3.64
C THR A 4 20.04 14.18 -3.25
N ALA A 5 20.12 15.37 -3.86
CA ALA A 5 18.99 16.27 -3.91
C ALA A 5 17.80 15.43 -4.37
N LYS A 6 16.73 15.39 -3.56
CA LYS A 6 15.47 14.71 -3.89
C LYS A 6 15.14 15.07 -5.34
N ASN A 7 15.13 14.07 -6.22
CA ASN A 7 14.91 14.28 -7.63
C ASN A 7 13.42 14.61 -7.82
N ILE A 8 13.05 15.88 -7.63
CA ILE A 8 11.66 16.35 -7.71
C ILE A 8 11.30 16.46 -9.18
N ILE A 9 10.34 15.66 -9.62
CA ILE A 9 9.80 15.73 -10.98
C ILE A 9 8.64 16.72 -10.98
N ARG A 10 8.73 17.77 -11.80
CA ARG A 10 7.62 18.71 -12.05
C ARG A 10 6.91 18.30 -13.34
N ARG A 11 5.58 18.12 -13.27
CA ARG A 11 4.73 17.77 -14.41
C ARG A 11 3.50 18.66 -14.42
N SER A 12 3.12 19.11 -15.61
CA SER A 12 1.82 19.74 -15.86
C SER A 12 0.90 18.69 -16.46
N ILE A 13 -0.33 18.62 -15.94
CA ILE A 13 -1.35 17.69 -16.39
C ILE A 13 -2.66 18.45 -16.60
N ALA A 14 -3.41 18.08 -17.63
CA ALA A 14 -4.76 18.56 -17.82
C ALA A 14 -5.70 17.67 -17.02
N LEU A 15 -6.54 18.28 -16.18
CA LEU A 15 -7.54 17.59 -15.37
C LEU A 15 -8.92 18.19 -15.64
N PRO A 16 -9.99 17.38 -15.59
CA PRO A 16 -11.35 17.90 -15.64
C PRO A 16 -11.58 18.87 -14.47
N ASN A 17 -12.16 20.04 -14.76
CA ASN A 17 -12.44 21.04 -13.72
C ASN A 17 -13.38 20.49 -12.65
N GLU A 18 -14.43 19.77 -13.07
CA GLU A 18 -15.41 19.15 -12.17
C GLU A 18 -14.75 18.22 -11.15
N LEU A 19 -13.77 17.41 -11.58
CA LEU A 19 -13.01 16.53 -10.70
C LEU A 19 -12.20 17.30 -9.66
N VAL A 20 -11.57 18.42 -10.05
CA VAL A 20 -10.76 19.24 -9.14
C VAL A 20 -11.65 19.94 -8.11
N GLU A 21 -12.80 20.44 -8.53
CA GLU A 21 -13.74 21.10 -7.62
C GLU A 21 -14.39 20.12 -6.64
N GLU A 22 -14.85 18.95 -7.11
CA GLU A 22 -15.35 17.88 -6.23
C GLU A 22 -14.30 17.51 -5.18
N LEU A 23 -13.06 17.29 -5.61
CA LEU A 23 -11.93 16.98 -4.72
C LEU A 23 -11.73 18.05 -3.64
N ARG A 24 -11.86 19.34 -3.98
CA ARG A 24 -11.73 20.45 -3.02
C ARG A 24 -12.84 20.48 -1.98
N THR A 25 -14.07 20.06 -2.33
CA THR A 25 -15.18 20.03 -1.36
C THR A 25 -14.96 19.02 -0.24
N ILE A 26 -14.37 17.85 -0.56
CA ILE A 26 -14.13 16.76 0.38
C ILE A 26 -12.74 16.80 1.02
N ALA A 27 -11.79 17.54 0.43
CA ALA A 27 -10.44 17.64 0.98
C ALA A 27 -10.45 18.28 2.37
N PRO A 28 -9.58 17.81 3.29
CA PRO A 28 -9.33 18.49 4.56
C PRO A 28 -9.00 19.96 4.33
N PRO A 29 -9.47 20.89 5.18
CA PRO A 29 -9.24 22.32 5.00
C PRO A 29 -7.78 22.69 4.74
N GLU A 30 -6.85 21.98 5.37
CA GLU A 30 -5.40 22.21 5.28
C GLU A 30 -4.81 21.90 3.89
N LEU A 31 -5.54 21.19 3.04
CA LEU A 31 -5.12 20.74 1.71
C LEU A 31 -5.88 21.43 0.57
N ARG A 32 -7.00 22.13 0.84
CA ARG A 32 -7.88 22.72 -0.19
C ARG A 32 -7.17 23.76 -1.05
N ASP A 33 -6.37 24.62 -0.41
CA ASP A 33 -5.72 25.76 -1.07
C ASP A 33 -4.38 25.39 -1.71
N ASN A 34 -3.87 24.18 -1.50
CA ASN A 34 -2.60 23.72 -2.05
C ASN A 34 -2.78 22.43 -2.84
N PHE A 35 -3.12 22.58 -4.12
CA PHE A 35 -3.35 21.46 -5.03
C PHE A 35 -2.15 20.52 -5.14
N ASN A 36 -0.92 21.03 -5.10
CA ASN A 36 0.28 20.18 -5.14
C ASN A 36 0.39 19.27 -3.91
N ARG A 37 0.06 19.78 -2.71
CA ARG A 37 0.02 18.96 -1.48
C ARG A 37 -1.09 17.92 -1.56
N LEU A 38 -2.25 18.31 -2.09
CA LEU A 38 -3.39 17.42 -2.26
C LEU A 38 -3.05 16.26 -3.23
N VAL A 39 -2.47 16.57 -4.39
CA VAL A 39 -1.99 15.57 -5.35
C VAL A 39 -0.92 14.67 -4.70
N THR A 40 0.03 15.25 -3.96
CA THR A 40 1.06 14.47 -3.27
C THR A 40 0.45 13.49 -2.27
N PHE A 41 -0.52 13.94 -1.46
CA PHE A 41 -1.23 13.12 -0.49
C PHE A 41 -1.95 11.95 -1.18
N ILE A 42 -2.67 12.23 -2.26
CA ILE A 42 -3.41 11.21 -3.03
C ILE A 42 -2.47 10.16 -3.63
N LEU A 43 -1.33 10.59 -4.21
CA LEU A 43 -0.35 9.67 -4.79
C LEU A 43 0.28 8.76 -3.74
N ILE A 44 0.57 9.29 -2.54
CA ILE A 44 1.09 8.49 -1.42
C ILE A 44 0.05 7.47 -0.98
N ASP A 45 -1.19 7.88 -0.79
CA ASP A 45 -2.25 6.99 -0.32
C ASP A 45 -2.58 5.91 -1.35
N PHE A 46 -2.67 6.27 -2.63
CA PHE A 46 -2.84 5.31 -3.73
C PHE A 46 -1.71 4.28 -3.74
N THR A 47 -0.46 4.73 -3.65
CA THR A 47 0.71 3.84 -3.62
C THR A 47 0.64 2.87 -2.44
N ARG A 48 0.24 3.36 -1.26
CA ARG A 48 0.09 2.53 -0.06
C ARG A 48 -0.99 1.47 -0.24
N ARG A 49 -2.16 1.84 -0.76
CA ARG A 49 -3.27 0.91 -1.04
C ARG A 49 -2.86 -0.14 -2.07
N GLN A 50 -2.18 0.28 -3.14
CA GLN A 50 -1.73 -0.64 -4.19
C GLN A 50 -0.70 -1.65 -3.66
N LYS A 51 0.25 -1.21 -2.84
CA LYS A 51 1.22 -2.11 -2.19
C LYS A 51 0.54 -3.11 -1.26
N LYS A 52 -0.44 -2.65 -0.46
CA LYS A 52 -1.21 -3.53 0.41
C LYS A 52 -1.97 -4.59 -0.40
N TYR A 53 -2.67 -4.16 -1.45
CA TYR A 53 -3.39 -5.07 -2.35
C TYR A 53 -2.47 -6.11 -3.00
N GLN A 54 -1.32 -5.68 -3.51
CA GLN A 54 -0.32 -6.59 -4.11
C GLN A 54 0.21 -7.59 -3.10
N PHE A 55 0.49 -7.14 -1.87
CA PHE A 55 0.92 -8.03 -0.79
C PHE A 55 -0.15 -9.05 -0.44
N GLU A 56 -1.40 -8.62 -0.23
CA GLU A 56 -2.53 -9.51 0.07
C GLU A 56 -2.76 -10.53 -1.05
N THR A 57 -2.65 -10.10 -2.30
CA THR A 57 -2.75 -10.99 -3.46
C THR A 57 -1.64 -12.04 -3.47
N ALA A 58 -0.39 -11.61 -3.29
CA ALA A 58 0.75 -12.53 -3.24
C ALA A 58 0.65 -13.52 -2.06
N MET A 59 0.17 -13.06 -0.90
CA MET A 59 -0.08 -13.93 0.26
C MET A 59 -1.19 -14.95 -0.02
N ALA A 60 -2.26 -14.55 -0.71
CA ALA A 60 -3.32 -15.46 -1.10
C ALA A 60 -2.84 -16.49 -2.12
N GLU A 61 -2.02 -16.10 -3.09
CA GLU A 61 -1.39 -17.03 -4.04
C GLU A 61 -0.47 -18.02 -3.32
N MET A 62 0.39 -17.53 -2.42
CA MET A 62 1.28 -18.35 -1.59
C MET A 62 0.51 -19.35 -0.71
N ALA A 63 -0.59 -18.91 -0.09
CA ALA A 63 -1.43 -19.78 0.74
C ALA A 63 -2.13 -20.89 -0.07
N ASN A 64 -2.38 -20.64 -1.36
CA ASN A 64 -2.97 -21.62 -2.26
C ASN A 64 -1.93 -22.53 -2.94
N ASP A 65 -0.64 -22.24 -2.81
CA ASP A 65 0.44 -23.05 -3.37
C ASP A 65 0.47 -24.44 -2.70
N PRO A 66 0.26 -25.53 -3.46
CA PRO A 66 0.23 -26.89 -2.91
C PRO A 66 1.54 -27.31 -2.23
N ALA A 67 2.70 -26.90 -2.74
CA ALA A 67 3.99 -27.26 -2.16
C ALA A 67 4.20 -26.58 -0.81
N ILE A 68 3.78 -25.32 -0.70
CA ILE A 68 3.83 -24.57 0.57
C ILE A 68 2.85 -25.18 1.58
N ARG A 69 1.64 -25.53 1.15
CA ARG A 69 0.64 -26.18 2.01
C ARG A 69 1.14 -27.52 2.56
N GLU A 70 1.81 -28.33 1.75
CA GLU A 70 2.38 -29.60 2.20
C GLU A 70 3.45 -29.38 3.28
N VAL A 71 4.41 -28.48 3.03
CA VAL A 71 5.45 -28.15 4.02
C VAL A 71 4.83 -27.60 5.30
N CYS A 72 3.87 -26.67 5.20
CA CYS A 72 3.17 -26.14 6.36
C CYS A 72 2.42 -27.23 7.13
N SER A 73 1.76 -28.17 6.44
CA SER A 73 1.06 -29.28 7.09
C SER A 73 2.00 -30.21 7.86
N VAL A 74 3.20 -30.47 7.32
CA VAL A 74 4.22 -31.26 8.02
C VAL A 74 4.69 -30.53 9.26
N LEU A 75 5.04 -29.24 9.14
CA LEU A 75 5.48 -28.42 10.26
C LEU A 75 4.42 -28.31 11.35
N SER A 76 3.16 -28.03 11.00
CA SER A 76 2.07 -27.95 11.99
C SER A 76 1.93 -29.24 12.81
N ARG A 77 2.11 -30.41 12.18
CA ARG A 77 2.08 -31.70 12.90
C ARG A 77 3.28 -31.86 13.83
N GLU A 78 4.48 -31.47 13.40
CA GLU A 78 5.70 -31.60 14.21
C GLU A 78 5.68 -30.68 15.43
N PHE A 79 5.04 -29.52 15.32
CA PHE A 79 5.00 -28.52 16.40
C PHE A 79 3.71 -28.54 17.23
N THR A 80 2.78 -29.49 16.99
CA THR A 80 1.49 -29.55 17.70
C THR A 80 1.64 -29.63 19.22
N GLU A 81 2.65 -30.34 19.73
CA GLU A 81 2.91 -30.45 21.18
C GLU A 81 3.43 -29.13 21.78
N ALA A 82 4.18 -28.35 21.00
CA ALA A 82 4.76 -27.08 21.44
C ALA A 82 3.77 -25.91 21.39
N GLU A 83 2.63 -26.04 20.70
CA GLU A 83 1.61 -24.98 20.64
C GLU A 83 0.98 -24.67 22.01
N ASN A 84 1.05 -25.60 22.97
CA ASN A 84 0.55 -25.42 24.33
C ASN A 84 1.67 -25.20 25.38
N ASP A 85 2.95 -25.10 24.97
CA ASP A 85 4.11 -25.03 25.90
C ASP A 85 4.31 -23.64 26.55
N GLY A 86 3.22 -22.88 26.72
CA GLY A 86 3.27 -21.51 27.25
C GLY A 86 1.93 -20.91 27.69
N LEU A 87 0.88 -21.74 27.73
CA LEU A 87 -0.42 -21.45 28.34
C LEU A 87 -0.58 -22.31 29.59
#